data_AF-A0A4R6HG78-F1
#
_entry.id   AF-A0A4R6HG78-F1
#
_cell.length_a   1.000
_cell.length_b   1.000
_cell.length_c   1.000
_cell.angle_alpha   90.00
_cell.angle_beta   90.00
_cell.angle_gamma   90.00
#
_symmetry.space_group_name_H-M   'P 1'
#
loop_
_entity.id
_entity.type
_entity.pdbx_description
1 polymer ?
#
loop_
_entity_poly.entity_id
_entity_poly.type
_entity_poly.pdbx_seq_one_letter_code
_entity_poly.pdbx_strand_id
1 'polypeptide(L)'
;MILRTLSLLRSLQGAHHTVSDAQSRIQQACDYRWLRRQMRHAVIAARQASLADGTPAVSVVVPFVATPARRRGGRWPQDPDERERCFVEGAHACRAAGAPGYRKLESLSQGLAQGGMAVLKDAARFQYLLDQQALRLTWRRSGSLPNDLARQLGQRLCDDDAERHGLFLLTLKVPASPPSGSLEGAWLDNCLDRYRRILPTSSG
;
A
#
# COMPACT_ATOMS: atom_id res chain seq x y z
N MET A 1 11.07 47.91 -4.90
CA MET A 1 10.53 46.86 -5.81
C MET A 1 10.90 45.43 -5.41
N ILE A 2 12.09 45.17 -4.83
CA ILE A 2 12.59 43.82 -4.45
C ILE A 2 11.67 43.06 -3.46
N LEU A 3 11.02 43.77 -2.54
CA LEU A 3 10.12 43.14 -1.55
C LEU A 3 8.82 42.58 -2.16
N ARG A 4 8.30 43.17 -3.25
CA ARG A 4 7.09 42.70 -3.94
C ARG A 4 7.35 41.43 -4.76
N THR A 5 8.56 41.29 -5.33
CA THR A 5 9.00 40.09 -6.04
C THR A 5 9.23 38.92 -5.09
N LEU A 6 9.77 39.17 -3.89
CA LEU A 6 9.93 38.14 -2.85
C LEU A 6 8.60 37.63 -2.29
N SER A 7 7.59 38.49 -2.13
CA SER A 7 6.24 38.07 -1.73
C SER A 7 5.52 37.25 -2.80
N LEU A 8 5.70 37.58 -4.08
CA LEU A 8 5.17 36.81 -5.21
C LEU A 8 5.83 35.44 -5.34
N LEU A 9 7.16 35.37 -5.17
CA LEU A 9 7.89 34.09 -5.13
C LEU A 9 7.46 33.22 -3.96
N ARG A 10 7.26 33.79 -2.76
CA ARG A 10 6.72 33.06 -1.60
C ARG A 10 5.28 32.60 -1.81
N SER A 11 4.43 33.41 -2.45
CA SER A 11 3.05 33.01 -2.77
C SER A 11 2.99 31.91 -3.84
N LEU A 12 3.87 31.96 -4.84
CA LEU A 12 3.99 30.91 -5.86
C LEU A 12 4.59 29.63 -5.29
N GLN A 13 5.59 29.73 -4.40
CA GLN A 13 6.13 28.60 -3.65
C GLN A 13 5.07 27.99 -2.72
N GLY A 14 4.30 28.80 -2.00
CA GLY A 14 3.19 28.34 -1.15
C GLY A 14 2.08 27.64 -1.95
N ALA A 15 1.72 28.17 -3.12
CA ALA A 15 0.77 27.52 -4.03
C ALA A 15 1.33 26.22 -4.63
N HIS A 16 2.64 26.15 -4.91
CA HIS A 16 3.26 24.95 -5.43
C HIS A 16 3.33 23.83 -4.39
N HIS A 17 3.67 24.16 -3.14
CA HIS A 17 3.66 23.21 -2.03
C HIS A 17 2.26 22.66 -1.76
N THR A 18 1.24 23.51 -1.73
CA THR A 18 -0.15 23.05 -1.53
C THR A 18 -0.65 22.14 -2.66
N VAL A 19 -0.25 22.40 -3.91
CA VAL A 19 -0.57 21.52 -5.04
C VAL A 19 0.17 20.19 -4.98
N SER A 20 1.45 20.20 -4.59
CA SER A 20 2.24 18.96 -4.42
C SER A 20 1.67 18.09 -3.30
N ASP A 21 1.32 18.69 -2.18
CA ASP A 21 0.71 17.99 -1.04
C ASP A 21 -0.67 17.41 -1.40
N ALA A 22 -1.48 18.18 -2.15
CA ALA A 22 -2.76 17.70 -2.64
C ALA A 22 -2.58 16.48 -3.58
N GLN A 23 -1.60 16.54 -4.50
CA GLN A 23 -1.29 15.41 -5.39
C GLN A 23 -0.84 14.18 -4.60
N SER A 24 0.02 14.37 -3.60
CA SER A 24 0.47 13.29 -2.72
C SER A 24 -0.71 12.64 -1.99
N ARG A 25 -1.59 13.45 -1.39
CA ARG A 25 -2.79 12.94 -0.69
C ARG A 25 -3.74 12.19 -1.63
N ILE A 26 -3.95 12.69 -2.85
CA ILE A 26 -4.78 11.99 -3.84
C ILE A 26 -4.13 10.66 -4.24
N GLN A 27 -2.80 10.64 -4.46
CA GLN A 27 -2.07 9.40 -4.75
C GLN A 27 -2.21 8.38 -3.61
N GLN A 28 -2.06 8.82 -2.35
CA GLN A 28 -2.26 7.96 -1.18
C GLN A 28 -3.69 7.40 -1.12
N ALA A 29 -4.71 8.22 -1.41
CA ALA A 29 -6.09 7.74 -1.48
C ALA A 29 -6.29 6.71 -2.61
N CYS A 30 -5.68 6.94 -3.78
CA CYS A 30 -5.70 5.98 -4.89
C CYS A 30 -5.03 4.65 -4.51
N ASP A 31 -3.87 4.70 -3.86
CA ASP A 31 -3.15 3.52 -3.40
C ASP A 31 -3.94 2.75 -2.33
N TYR A 32 -4.56 3.45 -1.38
CA TYR A 32 -5.46 2.84 -0.40
C TYR A 32 -6.65 2.14 -1.03
N ARG A 33 -7.33 2.80 -1.98
CA ARG A 33 -8.50 2.20 -2.67
C ARG A 33 -8.12 1.01 -3.52
N TRP A 34 -6.94 1.07 -4.15
CA TRP A 34 -6.39 -0.08 -4.83
C TRP A 34 -6.16 -1.22 -3.84
N LEU A 35 -5.44 -0.97 -2.73
CA LEU A 35 -5.15 -1.97 -1.70
C LEU A 35 -6.43 -2.60 -1.13
N ARG A 36 -7.41 -1.76 -0.79
CA ARG A 36 -8.75 -2.13 -0.32
C ARG A 36 -9.45 -3.09 -1.28
N ARG A 37 -9.35 -2.88 -2.60
CA ARG A 37 -9.92 -3.79 -3.62
C ARG A 37 -9.15 -5.11 -3.71
N GLN A 38 -7.83 -5.09 -3.47
CA GLN A 38 -7.01 -6.29 -3.50
C GLN A 38 -7.21 -7.20 -2.27
N MET A 39 -7.76 -6.67 -1.18
CA MET A 39 -8.00 -7.44 0.06
C MET A 39 -8.76 -8.75 -0.16
N ARG A 40 -9.71 -8.81 -1.10
CA ARG A 40 -10.42 -10.05 -1.46
C ARG A 40 -9.50 -11.21 -1.90
N HIS A 41 -8.27 -10.89 -2.31
CA HIS A 41 -7.25 -11.85 -2.70
C HIS A 41 -6.22 -12.12 -1.59
N ALA A 42 -6.35 -11.46 -0.43
CA ALA A 42 -5.44 -11.60 0.69
C ALA A 42 -5.62 -12.93 1.41
N VAL A 43 -4.52 -13.40 2.01
CA VAL A 43 -4.47 -14.57 2.89
C VAL A 43 -3.75 -14.21 4.19
N ILE A 44 -3.99 -14.95 5.27
CA ILE A 44 -3.33 -14.69 6.55
C ILE A 44 -1.96 -15.37 6.53
N ALA A 45 -0.89 -14.58 6.55
CA ALA A 45 0.47 -15.09 6.64
C ALA A 45 0.89 -15.33 8.10
N ALA A 46 0.52 -14.45 9.02
CA ALA A 46 0.76 -14.63 10.45
C ALA A 46 -0.37 -14.03 11.28
N ARG A 47 -0.88 -14.79 12.25
CA ARG A 47 -1.93 -14.36 13.18
C ARG A 47 -1.41 -13.46 14.30
N GLN A 48 -0.10 -13.49 14.53
CA GLN A 48 0.59 -12.68 15.53
C GLN A 48 1.74 -11.95 14.84
N ALA A 49 1.65 -10.63 14.82
CA ALA A 49 2.67 -9.70 14.34
C ALA A 49 2.58 -8.42 15.18
N SER A 50 3.51 -7.50 14.95
CA SER A 50 3.47 -6.17 15.55
C SER A 50 3.74 -5.08 14.52
N LEU A 51 3.05 -3.95 14.65
CA LEU A 51 3.37 -2.71 13.97
C LEU A 51 4.66 -2.09 14.52
N ALA A 52 5.16 -1.04 13.88
CA ALA A 52 6.38 -0.34 14.30
C ALA A 52 6.28 0.24 15.72
N ASP A 53 5.08 0.70 16.12
CA ASP A 53 4.80 1.20 17.47
C ASP A 53 4.55 0.10 18.53
N GLY A 54 4.69 -1.18 18.15
CA GLY A 54 4.45 -2.32 19.04
C GLY A 54 2.99 -2.78 19.10
N THR A 55 2.06 -2.09 18.43
CA THR A 55 0.64 -2.49 18.40
C THR A 55 0.50 -3.92 17.85
N PRO A 56 -0.24 -4.81 18.56
CA PRO A 56 -0.55 -6.15 18.06
C PRO A 56 -1.27 -6.10 16.70
N ALA A 57 -0.80 -6.92 15.78
CA ALA A 57 -1.26 -6.93 14.40
C ALA A 57 -1.39 -8.35 13.84
N VAL A 58 -2.14 -8.44 12.75
CA VAL A 58 -2.19 -9.60 11.86
C VAL A 58 -1.42 -9.26 10.60
N SER A 59 -0.61 -10.20 10.12
CA SER A 59 0.07 -10.08 8.83
C SER A 59 -0.74 -10.78 7.75
N VAL A 60 -1.21 -10.01 6.77
CA VAL A 60 -1.89 -10.53 5.58
C VAL A 60 -0.99 -10.37 4.36
N VAL A 61 -1.10 -11.28 3.41
CA VAL A 61 -0.35 -11.26 2.16
C VAL A 61 -1.30 -11.25 0.98
N VAL A 62 -1.07 -10.33 0.05
CA VAL A 62 -1.73 -10.28 -1.25
C VAL A 62 -0.73 -10.74 -2.32
N PRO A 63 -0.98 -11.87 -3.00
CA PRO A 63 -0.09 -12.40 -4.03
C PRO A 63 -0.32 -11.74 -5.40
N PHE A 64 0.75 -11.59 -6.16
CA PHE A 64 0.74 -11.07 -7.52
C PHE A 64 1.79 -11.81 -8.35
N VAL A 65 1.48 -12.17 -9.60
CA VAL A 65 2.52 -12.63 -10.54
C VAL A 65 3.52 -11.49 -10.79
N ALA A 66 4.81 -11.76 -10.67
CA ALA A 66 5.89 -10.79 -10.83
C ALA A 66 6.27 -10.58 -12.30
N THR A 67 5.27 -10.24 -13.13
CA THR A 67 5.45 -10.02 -14.57
C THR A 67 6.54 -8.97 -14.85
N PRO A 68 7.20 -9.01 -16.02
CA PRO A 68 8.22 -8.01 -16.38
C PRO A 68 7.73 -6.56 -16.22
N ALA A 69 6.46 -6.29 -16.52
CA ALA A 69 5.85 -4.97 -16.32
C ALA A 69 5.84 -4.54 -14.85
N ARG A 70 5.44 -5.42 -13.93
CA ARG A 70 5.46 -5.14 -12.49
C ARG A 70 6.88 -5.03 -11.94
N ARG A 71 7.81 -5.86 -12.42
CA ARG A 71 9.23 -5.77 -12.02
C ARG A 71 9.84 -4.42 -12.36
N ARG A 72 9.43 -3.76 -13.46
CA ARG A 72 9.86 -2.38 -13.74
C ARG A 72 9.36 -1.35 -12.71
N GLY A 73 8.32 -1.67 -11.96
CA GLY A 73 7.77 -0.81 -10.91
C GLY A 73 8.64 -0.74 -9.65
N GLY A 74 9.67 -1.58 -9.53
CA GLY A 74 10.68 -1.52 -8.48
C GLY A 74 12.09 -1.69 -9.05
N ARG A 75 13.13 -1.29 -8.30
CA ARG A 75 14.52 -1.55 -8.67
C ARG A 75 14.92 -2.96 -8.27
N TRP A 76 14.27 -3.96 -8.89
CA TRP A 76 14.52 -5.37 -8.57
C TRP A 76 15.78 -5.89 -9.27
N PRO A 77 16.65 -6.65 -8.56
CA PRO A 77 17.78 -7.32 -9.19
C PRO A 77 17.36 -8.26 -10.33
N GLN A 78 18.24 -8.41 -11.31
CA GLN A 78 18.05 -9.37 -12.40
C GLN A 78 18.27 -10.81 -11.90
N ASP A 79 19.27 -11.00 -11.05
CA ASP A 79 19.55 -12.28 -10.42
C ASP A 79 18.42 -12.69 -9.44
N PRO A 80 17.79 -13.87 -9.61
CA PRO A 80 16.76 -14.35 -8.71
C PRO A 80 17.20 -14.53 -7.25
N ASP A 81 18.44 -14.94 -6.98
CA ASP A 81 18.91 -15.20 -5.61
C ASP A 81 19.14 -13.89 -4.83
N GLU A 82 19.68 -12.86 -5.49
CA GLU A 82 19.65 -11.50 -4.99
C GLU A 82 18.22 -10.99 -4.77
N ARG A 83 17.31 -11.28 -5.70
CA ARG A 83 15.94 -10.79 -5.63
C ARG A 83 15.17 -11.34 -4.42
N GLU A 84 15.39 -12.59 -4.03
CA GLU A 84 14.75 -13.16 -2.82
C GLU A 84 15.22 -12.48 -1.53
N ARG A 85 16.39 -11.85 -1.53
CA ARG A 85 16.92 -11.11 -0.38
C ARG A 85 16.45 -9.65 -0.33
N CYS A 86 15.88 -9.14 -1.43
CA CYS A 86 15.40 -7.76 -1.54
C CYS A 86 13.91 -7.62 -1.17
N PHE A 87 13.56 -6.41 -0.75
CA PHE A 87 12.18 -6.01 -0.50
C PHE A 87 11.97 -4.53 -0.83
N VAL A 88 10.71 -4.14 -1.03
CA VAL A 88 10.29 -2.74 -1.21
C VAL A 88 9.28 -2.41 -0.12
N GLU A 89 9.41 -1.26 0.53
CA GLU A 89 8.54 -0.86 1.65
C GLU A 89 7.75 0.42 1.38
N GLY A 90 6.75 0.65 2.24
CA GLY A 90 5.98 1.89 2.26
C GLY A 90 5.17 2.11 0.98
N ALA A 91 5.07 3.36 0.54
CA ALA A 91 4.22 3.76 -0.58
C ALA A 91 4.65 3.10 -1.90
N HIS A 92 5.95 2.80 -2.04
CA HIS A 92 6.49 2.14 -3.22
C HIS A 92 6.09 0.67 -3.30
N ALA A 93 5.76 0.01 -2.18
CA ALA A 93 5.34 -1.39 -2.17
C ALA A 93 4.05 -1.60 -2.98
N CYS A 94 3.04 -0.74 -2.80
CA CYS A 94 1.80 -0.81 -3.58
C CYS A 94 2.06 -0.53 -5.06
N ARG A 95 2.91 0.46 -5.39
CA ARG A 95 3.23 0.81 -6.77
C ARG A 95 4.01 -0.28 -7.50
N ALA A 96 4.99 -0.88 -6.83
CA ALA A 96 5.74 -2.02 -7.36
C ALA A 96 4.84 -3.26 -7.52
N ALA A 97 3.80 -3.41 -6.70
CA ALA A 97 2.78 -4.46 -6.86
C ALA A 97 1.78 -4.17 -8.01
N GLY A 98 1.78 -2.94 -8.56
CA GLY A 98 0.96 -2.54 -9.71
C GLY A 98 -0.21 -1.61 -9.37
N ALA A 99 -0.19 -0.93 -8.22
CA ALA A 99 -1.14 0.15 -7.95
C ALA A 99 -1.00 1.28 -8.99
N PRO A 100 -2.13 1.83 -9.47
CA PRO A 100 -2.13 2.80 -10.54
C PRO A 100 -1.51 4.14 -10.11
N GLY A 101 -0.87 4.77 -11.10
CA GLY A 101 -0.51 6.18 -11.01
C GLY A 101 -1.72 7.08 -10.95
N TYR A 102 -1.66 8.08 -10.07
CA TYR A 102 -2.46 9.28 -10.18
C TYR A 102 -2.33 9.83 -11.61
N ARG A 103 -3.45 9.85 -12.33
CA ARG A 103 -3.55 10.53 -13.63
C ARG A 103 -4.31 11.82 -13.38
N LYS A 104 -3.62 12.95 -13.58
CA LYS A 104 -4.01 14.29 -13.12
C LYS A 104 -5.49 14.64 -13.32
N LEU A 105 -6.11 14.32 -14.46
CA LEU A 105 -7.48 14.75 -14.77
C LEU A 105 -8.56 13.78 -14.27
N GLU A 106 -8.43 12.48 -14.55
CA GLU A 106 -9.45 11.48 -14.18
C GLU A 106 -9.50 11.22 -12.66
N SER A 107 -8.34 11.32 -11.99
CA SER A 107 -8.26 11.08 -10.54
C SER A 107 -8.78 12.28 -9.74
N LEU A 108 -8.62 13.51 -10.24
CA LEU A 108 -9.24 14.71 -9.65
C LEU A 108 -10.75 14.71 -9.83
N SER A 109 -11.26 14.36 -11.02
CA SER A 109 -12.70 14.31 -11.27
C SER A 109 -13.39 13.22 -10.45
N GLN A 110 -12.77 12.04 -10.29
CA GLN A 110 -13.26 11.02 -9.37
C GLN A 110 -13.16 11.44 -7.90
N GLY A 111 -12.11 12.18 -7.52
CA GLY A 111 -11.97 12.74 -6.16
C GLY A 111 -13.05 13.76 -5.82
N LEU A 112 -13.44 14.59 -6.79
CA LEU A 112 -14.57 15.52 -6.67
C LEU A 112 -15.92 14.77 -6.63
N ALA A 113 -16.13 13.78 -7.51
CA ALA A 113 -17.36 12.99 -7.56
C ALA A 113 -17.61 12.15 -6.29
N GLN A 114 -16.56 11.76 -5.57
CA GLN A 114 -16.63 10.95 -4.36
C GLN A 114 -16.63 11.78 -3.07
N GLY A 115 -16.55 13.11 -3.18
CA GLY A 115 -16.48 14.04 -2.05
C GLY A 115 -15.08 14.13 -1.45
N GLY A 116 -14.58 15.36 -1.28
CA GLY A 116 -13.22 15.62 -0.77
C GLY A 116 -12.93 14.97 0.60
N MET A 117 -13.95 14.79 1.45
CA MET A 117 -13.81 14.13 2.74
C MET A 117 -13.45 12.64 2.61
N ALA A 118 -14.00 11.93 1.62
CA ALA A 118 -13.68 10.52 1.39
C ALA A 118 -12.22 10.35 0.95
N VAL A 119 -11.72 11.26 0.10
CA VAL A 119 -10.32 11.28 -0.33
C VAL A 119 -9.39 11.50 0.87
N LEU A 120 -9.69 12.49 1.72
CA LEU A 120 -8.89 12.75 2.93
C LEU A 120 -8.90 11.56 3.90
N LYS A 121 -10.05 10.90 4.07
CA LYS A 121 -10.16 9.72 4.92
C LYS A 121 -9.27 8.59 4.42
N ASP A 122 -9.35 8.27 3.14
CA ASP A 122 -8.57 7.21 2.50
C ASP A 122 -7.06 7.52 2.51
N ALA A 123 -6.69 8.76 2.18
CA ALA A 123 -5.30 9.22 2.24
C ALA A 123 -4.73 9.04 3.65
N ALA A 124 -5.47 9.45 4.68
CA ALA A 124 -5.00 9.35 6.05
C ALA A 124 -4.98 7.90 6.58
N ARG A 125 -5.81 6.99 6.03
CA ARG A 125 -5.70 5.54 6.34
C ARG A 125 -4.43 4.97 5.74
N PHE A 126 -4.11 5.37 4.51
CA PHE A 126 -2.84 4.99 3.89
C PHE A 126 -1.64 5.54 4.65
N GLN A 127 -1.69 6.83 5.02
CA GLN A 127 -0.62 7.48 5.78
C GLN A 127 -0.33 6.72 7.07
N TYR A 128 -1.37 6.34 7.82
CA TYR A 128 -1.19 5.51 9.02
C TYR A 128 -0.46 4.19 8.74
N LEU A 129 -0.77 3.50 7.63
CA LEU A 129 -0.04 2.29 7.23
C LEU A 129 1.44 2.58 6.90
N LEU A 130 1.73 3.74 6.33
CA LEU A 130 3.11 4.17 6.05
C LEU A 130 3.88 4.46 7.33
N ASP A 131 3.28 5.24 8.23
CA ASP A 131 3.87 5.63 9.52
C ASP A 131 4.21 4.39 10.36
N GLN A 132 3.37 3.36 10.27
CA GLN A 132 3.54 2.11 11.00
C GLN A 132 4.41 1.06 10.29
N GLN A 133 5.03 1.43 9.16
CA GLN A 133 5.84 0.53 8.33
C GLN A 133 5.10 -0.78 8.00
N ALA A 134 3.80 -0.67 7.76
CA ALA A 134 2.90 -1.82 7.66
C ALA A 134 2.96 -2.51 6.29
N LEU A 135 3.59 -1.89 5.29
CA LEU A 135 3.61 -2.35 3.89
C LEU A 135 5.00 -2.80 3.46
N ARG A 136 5.10 -4.06 3.03
CA ARG A 136 6.33 -4.63 2.47
C ARG A 136 6.01 -5.54 1.28
N LEU A 137 6.63 -5.30 0.14
CA LEU A 137 6.60 -6.16 -1.03
C LEU A 137 7.88 -6.99 -1.09
N THR A 138 7.74 -8.30 -1.23
CA THR A 138 8.86 -9.23 -1.44
C THR A 138 8.68 -10.02 -2.73
N TRP A 139 9.77 -10.51 -3.30
CA TRP A 139 9.71 -11.47 -4.40
C TRP A 139 10.08 -12.87 -3.91
N ARG A 140 9.35 -13.89 -4.36
CA ARG A 140 9.61 -15.30 -4.04
C ARG A 140 9.40 -16.18 -5.26
N ARG A 141 10.20 -17.24 -5.38
CA ARG A 141 9.88 -18.37 -6.26
C ARG A 141 8.65 -19.10 -5.71
N SER A 142 7.85 -19.71 -6.59
CA SER A 142 6.70 -20.53 -6.17
C SER A 142 7.12 -21.65 -5.22
N GLY A 143 8.24 -22.32 -5.52
CA GLY A 143 8.79 -23.39 -4.70
C GLY A 143 9.51 -22.96 -3.40
N SER A 144 9.76 -21.66 -3.19
CA SER A 144 10.41 -21.15 -1.96
C SER A 144 9.42 -20.59 -0.93
N LEU A 145 8.12 -20.73 -1.18
CA LEU A 145 7.09 -20.27 -0.24
C LEU A 145 7.00 -21.17 1.00
N PRO A 146 6.74 -20.60 2.18
CA PRO A 146 6.40 -21.40 3.36
C PRO A 146 5.17 -22.28 3.08
N ASN A 147 5.19 -23.54 3.55
CA ASN A 147 4.16 -24.53 3.28
C ASN A 147 2.73 -24.05 3.58
N ASP A 148 2.53 -23.33 4.69
CA ASP A 148 1.22 -22.78 5.04
C ASP A 148 0.73 -21.73 4.05
N LEU A 149 1.65 -20.89 3.55
CA LEU A 149 1.33 -19.88 2.56
C LEU A 149 1.10 -20.54 1.20
N ALA A 150 1.94 -21.49 0.81
CA ALA A 150 1.77 -22.27 -0.43
C ALA A 150 0.41 -22.99 -0.46
N ARG A 151 0.00 -23.61 0.65
CA ARG A 151 -1.30 -24.27 0.79
C ARG A 151 -2.47 -23.29 0.69
N GLN A 152 -2.40 -22.14 1.37
CA GLN A 152 -3.45 -21.11 1.30
C GLN A 152 -3.55 -20.48 -0.09
N LEU A 153 -2.44 -20.42 -0.82
CA LEU A 153 -2.37 -19.86 -2.15
C LEU A 153 -2.58 -20.90 -3.27
N GLY A 154 -2.71 -22.19 -2.93
CA GLY A 154 -2.59 -23.34 -3.82
C GLY A 154 -3.21 -23.16 -5.21
N GLN A 155 -4.51 -22.87 -5.32
CA GLN A 155 -5.17 -22.74 -6.62
C GLN A 155 -4.85 -21.45 -7.40
N ARG A 156 -4.26 -20.44 -6.75
CA ARG A 156 -3.96 -19.13 -7.35
C ARG A 156 -2.53 -19.03 -7.90
N LEU A 157 -1.69 -20.03 -7.62
CA LEU A 157 -0.27 -20.06 -7.98
C LEU A 157 0.09 -21.17 -8.98
N CYS A 158 -0.84 -22.06 -9.32
CA CYS A 158 -0.65 -23.11 -10.34
C CYS A 158 -0.74 -22.57 -11.78
N ASP A 159 -0.26 -21.36 -12.01
CA ASP A 159 -0.23 -20.74 -13.34
C ASP A 159 1.21 -20.78 -13.86
N ASP A 160 1.42 -21.19 -15.11
CA ASP A 160 2.75 -21.29 -15.71
C ASP A 160 3.52 -19.96 -15.62
N ASP A 161 2.79 -18.84 -15.62
CA ASP A 161 3.33 -17.50 -15.44
C ASP A 161 3.91 -17.26 -14.05
N ALA A 162 3.34 -17.86 -12.99
CA ALA A 162 3.85 -17.76 -11.63
C ALA A 162 5.17 -18.53 -11.46
N GLU A 163 5.31 -19.69 -12.11
CA GLU A 163 6.58 -20.43 -12.14
C GLU A 163 7.64 -19.68 -12.94
N ARG A 164 7.27 -19.15 -14.10
CA ARG A 164 8.18 -18.43 -15.00
C ARG A 164 8.69 -17.10 -14.44
N HIS A 165 7.82 -16.36 -13.74
CA HIS A 165 8.13 -14.99 -13.31
C HIS A 165 8.34 -14.86 -11.79
N GLY A 166 7.94 -15.87 -11.02
CA GLY A 166 7.85 -15.80 -9.57
C GLY A 166 6.72 -14.89 -9.11
N LEU A 167 6.69 -14.66 -7.80
CA LEU A 167 5.59 -14.02 -7.11
C LEU A 167 6.04 -12.81 -6.35
N PHE A 168 5.28 -11.73 -6.49
CA PHE A 168 5.30 -10.61 -5.58
C PHE A 168 4.29 -10.84 -4.47
N LEU A 169 4.77 -10.79 -3.23
CA LEU A 169 3.97 -10.93 -2.02
C LEU A 169 3.91 -9.59 -1.32
N LEU A 170 2.78 -8.89 -1.46
CA LEU A 170 2.52 -7.66 -0.74
C LEU A 170 2.02 -8.00 0.66
N THR A 171 2.91 -7.87 1.63
CA THR A 171 2.59 -8.01 3.05
C THR A 171 2.02 -6.71 3.58
N LEU A 172 0.89 -6.83 4.27
CA LEU A 172 0.23 -5.75 4.99
C LEU A 172 0.06 -6.20 6.45
N LYS A 173 0.58 -5.41 7.38
CA LYS A 173 0.29 -5.57 8.81
C LYS A 173 -0.93 -4.72 9.17
N VAL A 174 -1.93 -5.34 9.79
CA VAL A 174 -3.18 -4.66 10.17
C VAL A 174 -3.36 -4.74 11.68
N PRO A 175 -3.59 -3.63 12.40
CA PRO A 175 -3.85 -3.66 13.83
C PRO A 175 -5.23 -4.28 14.05
N ALA A 176 -5.25 -5.57 14.35
CA ALA A 176 -6.46 -6.37 14.44
C ALA A 176 -6.18 -7.63 15.24
N SER A 177 -7.23 -8.18 15.84
CA SER A 177 -7.23 -9.59 16.22
C SER A 177 -7.38 -10.45 14.96
N PRO A 178 -6.93 -11.72 14.98
CA PRO A 178 -7.11 -12.65 13.86
C PRO A 178 -8.59 -12.69 13.43
N PRO A 179 -8.89 -12.36 12.16
CA PRO A 179 -10.28 -12.33 11.71
C PRO A 179 -10.88 -13.74 11.69
N SER A 180 -12.16 -13.83 12.07
CA SER A 180 -12.98 -15.04 11.98
C SER A 180 -13.69 -15.18 10.62
N GLY A 181 -13.63 -14.16 9.76
CA GLY A 181 -14.35 -14.08 8.48
C GLY A 181 -13.46 -13.63 7.31
N SER A 182 -14.09 -13.18 6.21
CA SER A 182 -13.39 -12.78 4.97
C SER A 182 -12.51 -11.54 5.16
N LEU A 183 -11.32 -11.56 4.55
CA LEU A 183 -10.40 -10.41 4.49
C LEU A 183 -10.88 -9.42 3.43
N GLU A 184 -11.99 -8.74 3.65
CA GLU A 184 -12.52 -7.78 2.68
C GLU A 184 -12.03 -6.34 2.90
N GLY A 185 -12.23 -5.49 1.90
CA GLY A 185 -11.91 -4.07 2.02
C GLY A 185 -12.60 -3.38 3.20
N ALA A 186 -13.82 -3.79 3.54
CA ALA A 186 -14.55 -3.27 4.71
C ALA A 186 -13.92 -3.68 6.04
N TRP A 187 -13.30 -4.88 6.12
CA TRP A 187 -12.55 -5.30 7.30
C TRP A 187 -11.35 -4.38 7.53
N LEU A 188 -10.59 -4.08 6.48
CA LEU A 188 -9.46 -3.15 6.55
C LEU A 188 -9.91 -1.76 7.00
N ASP A 189 -10.98 -1.23 6.40
CA ASP A 189 -11.54 0.08 6.78
C ASP A 189 -11.88 0.13 8.27
N ASN A 190 -12.57 -0.89 8.77
CA ASN A 190 -13.01 -0.97 10.17
C ASN A 190 -11.84 -1.07 11.16
N CYS A 191 -10.82 -1.85 10.83
CA CYS A 191 -9.61 -1.97 11.65
C CYS A 191 -8.87 -0.64 11.74
N LEU A 192 -8.60 0.01 10.60
CA LEU A 192 -7.85 1.27 10.58
C LEU A 192 -8.64 2.42 11.22
N ASP A 193 -9.94 2.51 10.97
CA ASP A 193 -10.78 3.55 11.58
C ASP A 193 -10.86 3.39 13.10
N ARG A 194 -10.90 2.14 13.60
CA ARG A 194 -10.90 1.88 15.05
C ARG A 194 -9.61 2.38 15.69
N TYR A 195 -8.46 2.00 15.16
CA TYR A 195 -7.17 2.36 15.76
C TYR A 195 -6.84 3.85 15.59
N ARG A 196 -7.22 4.47 14.47
CA ARG A 196 -7.06 5.92 14.29
C ARG A 196 -7.90 6.75 15.25
N ARG A 197 -9.03 6.24 15.76
CA ARG A 197 -9.83 6.90 16.80
C ARG A 197 -9.25 6.75 18.20
N ILE A 198 -8.44 5.71 18.41
CA ILE A 198 -7.82 5.40 19.70
C ILE A 198 -6.50 6.17 19.87
N LEU A 199 -5.80 6.45 18.77
CA LEU A 199 -4.62 7.30 18.78
C LEU A 199 -5.03 8.76 18.96
N PRO A 200 -4.44 9.50 19.92
CA PRO A 200 -4.71 10.93 20.05
C PRO A 200 -4.33 11.61 18.74
N THR A 201 -5.24 12.42 18.18
CA THR A 201 -4.92 13.29 17.06
C THR A 201 -3.72 14.14 17.46
N SER A 202 -2.59 13.97 16.78
CA SER A 202 -1.45 14.86 16.94
C SER A 202 -1.90 16.26 16.51
N SER A 203 -2.21 17.09 17.49
CA SER A 203 -2.22 18.54 17.33
C SER A 203 -0.79 18.95 16.95
N GLY A 204 -0.60 19.33 15.69
CA GLY A 204 0.62 19.90 15.13
C GLY A 204 0.25 20.81 13.98
#